data_AF-A0A955WKH1-F1
#
_entry.id   AF-A0A955WKH1-F1
#
_cell.length_a   1.000
_cell.length_b   1.000
_cell.length_c   1.000
_cell.angle_alpha   90.00
_cell.angle_beta   90.00
_cell.angle_gamma   90.00
#
_symmetry.space_group_name_H-M   'P 1'
#
loop_
_entity.id
_entity.type
_entity.pdbx_description
1 polymer ?
#
loop_
_entity_poly.entity_id
_entity_poly.type
_entity_poly.pdbx_seq_one_letter_code
_entity_poly.pdbx_strand_id
1 'polypeptide(L)'
;VRAFCGGGGEEGACCQDADCQPVANRRVVCIQEVYDSQNSYCGGAPPPDINGCRADECLADTDCPADRACIPAGAFGYVINVCQTARCRVDADCAARPGGECRGFFDRCYTAGFACTYADDPCRVDADCPPGRFGPQVCVPQANGTVCIEDLPAP
;
A
#
# COMPACT_ATOMS: atom_id res chain seq x y z
N VAL A 1 -3.69 -12.79 -12.25
CA VAL A 1 -2.86 -12.56 -13.46
C VAL A 1 -1.98 -13.78 -13.62
N ARG A 2 -1.92 -14.39 -14.81
CA ARG A 2 -1.11 -15.60 -15.05
C ARG A 2 0.36 -15.17 -15.21
N ALA A 3 1.23 -15.72 -14.38
CA ALA A 3 2.66 -15.44 -14.30
C ALA A 3 3.37 -15.60 -15.66
N PHE A 4 4.39 -14.78 -15.93
CA PHE A 4 5.31 -14.96 -17.07
C PHE A 4 6.16 -16.20 -16.81
N CYS A 5 5.73 -17.35 -17.34
CA CYS A 5 6.44 -18.61 -17.25
C CYS A 5 7.04 -18.97 -18.62
N GLY A 6 8.11 -18.27 -18.99
CA GLY A 6 8.98 -18.69 -20.08
C GLY A 6 9.96 -19.73 -19.55
N GLY A 7 9.93 -20.95 -20.10
CA GLY A 7 10.63 -22.10 -19.53
C GLY A 7 12.15 -21.95 -19.41
N GLY A 8 12.69 -22.59 -18.36
CA GLY A 8 14.12 -22.73 -18.11
C GLY A 8 14.56 -21.86 -16.96
N GLY A 9 14.56 -22.43 -15.75
CA GLY A 9 14.97 -21.73 -14.55
C GLY A 9 16.42 -21.33 -14.61
N GLU A 10 16.68 -20.02 -14.71
CA GLU A 10 17.73 -19.35 -13.97
C GLU A 10 17.20 -17.97 -13.52
N GLU A 11 17.48 -17.68 -12.25
CA GLU A 11 17.43 -16.38 -11.56
C GLU A 11 16.04 -15.71 -11.37
N GLY A 12 15.41 -16.03 -10.23
CA GLY A 12 14.47 -15.15 -9.53
C GLY A 12 13.01 -15.59 -9.49
N ALA A 13 12.57 -16.45 -10.41
CA ALA A 13 11.16 -16.67 -10.72
C ALA A 13 10.50 -17.91 -10.08
N CYS A 14 9.32 -17.71 -9.53
CA CYS A 14 8.29 -18.72 -9.35
C CYS A 14 7.27 -18.64 -10.49
N CYS A 15 6.49 -19.71 -10.70
CA CYS A 15 5.39 -19.76 -11.65
C CYS A 15 4.02 -19.91 -10.97
N GLN A 16 4.02 -20.48 -9.78
CA GLN A 16 2.87 -20.71 -8.94
C GLN A 16 3.33 -20.71 -7.47
N ASP A 17 2.39 -20.50 -6.55
CA ASP A 17 2.66 -20.47 -5.11
C ASP A 17 3.39 -21.74 -4.62
N ALA A 18 3.14 -22.88 -5.25
CA ALA A 18 3.78 -24.16 -4.91
C ALA A 18 5.28 -24.21 -5.22
N ASP A 19 5.79 -23.32 -6.07
CA ASP A 19 7.23 -23.25 -6.37
C ASP A 19 7.99 -22.51 -5.27
N CYS A 20 7.27 -21.82 -4.39
CA CYS A 20 7.85 -21.05 -3.31
C CYS A 20 8.16 -21.91 -2.09
N GLN A 21 9.36 -21.71 -1.52
CA GLN A 21 9.72 -22.38 -0.29
C GLN A 21 8.86 -21.86 0.87
N PRO A 22 8.36 -22.76 1.74
CA PRO A 22 7.57 -22.34 2.89
C PRO A 22 8.42 -21.52 3.85
N VAL A 23 7.83 -20.43 4.36
CA VAL A 23 8.40 -19.62 5.44
C VAL A 23 7.60 -19.92 6.71
N ALA A 24 8.31 -20.12 7.83
CA ALA A 24 7.68 -20.56 9.07
C ALA A 24 6.50 -19.66 9.47
N ASN A 25 5.31 -20.26 9.57
CA ASN A 25 4.04 -19.61 9.92
C ASN A 25 3.61 -18.46 9.00
N ARG A 26 4.22 -18.27 7.83
CA ARG A 26 3.84 -17.21 6.88
C ARG A 26 3.28 -17.82 5.60
N ARG A 27 2.23 -17.22 5.04
CA ARG A 27 1.82 -17.54 3.67
C ARG A 27 2.91 -17.05 2.72
N VAL A 28 3.24 -17.84 1.72
CA VAL A 28 4.16 -17.46 0.65
C VAL A 28 3.42 -17.61 -0.66
N VAL A 29 3.51 -16.60 -1.52
CA VAL A 29 2.82 -16.54 -2.81
C VAL A 29 3.80 -16.17 -3.90
N CYS A 30 3.51 -16.65 -5.09
CA CYS A 30 4.18 -16.24 -6.28
C CYS A 30 3.52 -14.98 -6.86
N ILE A 31 4.26 -13.88 -6.95
CA ILE A 31 3.76 -12.63 -7.48
C ILE A 31 4.67 -12.10 -8.59
N GLN A 32 4.10 -11.29 -9.48
CA GLN A 32 4.89 -10.53 -10.44
C GLN A 32 5.39 -9.25 -9.75
N GLU A 33 6.70 -9.08 -9.64
CA GLU A 33 7.31 -8.03 -8.78
C GLU A 33 6.98 -6.61 -9.24
N VAL A 34 6.69 -6.40 -10.52
CA VAL A 34 6.29 -5.10 -11.10
C VAL A 34 4.88 -4.69 -10.69
N TYR A 35 4.04 -5.66 -10.29
CA TYR A 35 2.63 -5.44 -9.93
C TYR A 35 2.32 -5.80 -8.49
N ASP A 36 3.34 -5.97 -7.63
CA ASP A 36 3.07 -5.93 -6.21
C ASP A 36 2.51 -4.54 -5.88
N SER A 37 1.34 -4.51 -5.26
CA SER A 37 0.79 -3.37 -4.53
C SER A 37 1.81 -2.56 -3.73
N GLN A 38 2.86 -3.19 -3.19
CA GLN A 38 3.97 -2.52 -2.51
C GLN A 38 4.97 -1.82 -3.45
N ASN A 39 5.07 -2.27 -4.71
CA ASN A 39 5.97 -1.77 -5.76
C ASN A 39 5.18 -1.24 -6.95
N SER A 40 4.08 -0.54 -6.69
CA SER A 40 3.35 0.13 -7.77
C SER A 40 4.31 1.09 -8.47
N TYR A 41 4.54 0.83 -9.76
CA TYR A 41 5.45 1.64 -10.55
C TYR A 41 4.86 3.03 -10.79
N CYS A 42 5.54 4.06 -10.29
CA CYS A 42 5.05 5.44 -10.25
C CYS A 42 5.79 6.40 -11.19
N GLY A 43 6.65 5.88 -12.06
CA GLY A 43 7.42 6.65 -13.03
C GLY A 43 8.83 6.07 -13.27
N GLY A 44 9.49 6.54 -14.33
CA GLY A 44 10.86 6.13 -14.71
C GLY A 44 10.95 5.20 -15.92
N ALA A 45 11.85 4.21 -15.86
CA ALA A 45 11.81 3.04 -16.74
C ALA A 45 11.20 1.87 -15.97
N PRO A 46 10.24 1.12 -16.54
CA PRO A 46 9.57 0.04 -15.82
C PRO A 46 10.59 -1.02 -15.41
N PRO A 47 10.54 -1.52 -14.16
CA PRO A 47 11.36 -2.66 -13.77
C PRO A 47 11.03 -3.87 -14.65
N PRO A 48 11.99 -4.80 -14.83
CA PRO A 48 11.74 -6.00 -15.62
C PRO A 48 10.62 -6.83 -14.99
N ASP A 49 9.74 -7.36 -15.84
CA ASP A 49 8.68 -8.28 -15.44
C ASP A 49 9.27 -9.62 -14.99
N ILE A 50 9.62 -9.70 -13.71
CA ILE A 50 10.04 -10.93 -13.05
C ILE A 50 8.98 -11.38 -12.05
N ASN A 51 8.81 -12.70 -11.91
CA ASN A 51 8.05 -13.25 -10.80
C ASN A 51 8.99 -13.42 -9.61
N GLY A 52 8.45 -13.39 -8.40
CA GLY A 52 9.18 -13.62 -7.17
C GLY A 52 8.28 -14.18 -6.09
N CYS A 53 8.85 -15.00 -5.21
CA CYS A 53 8.16 -15.47 -4.02
C CYS A 53 8.15 -14.37 -2.96
N ARG A 54 6.96 -14.06 -2.43
CA ARG A 54 6.79 -13.13 -1.31
C ARG A 54 6.04 -13.79 -0.18
N ALA A 55 6.58 -13.65 1.02
CA ALA A 55 5.96 -14.11 2.25
C ALA A 55 5.21 -12.95 2.91
N ASP A 56 4.16 -13.26 3.68
CA ASP A 56 3.53 -12.29 4.59
C ASP A 56 4.60 -11.61 5.47
N GLU A 57 4.58 -10.27 5.52
CA GLU A 57 5.47 -9.45 6.35
C GLU A 57 5.03 -9.44 7.82
N CYS A 58 3.74 -9.64 8.08
CA CYS A 58 3.16 -9.74 9.43
C CYS A 58 1.99 -10.72 9.51
N LEU A 59 1.70 -11.21 10.71
CA LEU A 59 0.49 -11.95 11.06
C LEU A 59 -0.40 -11.15 12.02
N ALA A 60 0.21 -10.25 12.79
CA ALA A 60 -0.46 -9.33 13.69
C ALA A 60 0.32 -8.01 13.81
N ASP A 61 -0.33 -6.98 14.35
CA ASP A 61 0.30 -5.66 14.57
C ASP A 61 1.59 -5.73 15.39
N THR A 62 1.73 -6.73 16.27
CA THR A 62 2.92 -6.94 17.10
C THR A 62 4.15 -7.37 16.31
N ASP A 63 3.97 -7.84 15.07
CA ASP A 63 5.07 -8.19 14.18
C ASP A 63 5.65 -6.96 13.46
N CYS A 64 4.93 -5.83 13.48
CA CYS A 64 5.32 -4.62 12.78
C CYS A 64 6.13 -3.67 13.67
N PRO A 65 7.02 -2.85 13.07
CA PRO A 65 7.67 -1.74 13.76
C PRO A 65 6.66 -0.79 14.43
N ALA A 66 7.13 -0.08 15.46
CA ALA A 66 6.35 0.98 16.08
C ALA A 66 5.97 2.03 15.03
N ASP A 67 4.70 2.49 15.03
CA ASP A 67 4.03 3.34 14.01
C ASP A 67 3.39 2.62 12.81
N ARG A 68 3.47 1.29 12.77
CA ARG A 68 2.85 0.47 11.72
C ARG A 68 1.75 -0.44 12.26
N ALA A 69 0.90 -0.87 11.34
CA ALA A 69 -0.12 -1.90 11.57
C ALA A 69 0.00 -2.98 10.51
N CYS A 70 -0.42 -4.18 10.88
CA CYS A 70 -0.46 -5.30 9.97
C CYS A 70 -1.71 -5.21 9.10
N ILE A 71 -1.51 -4.85 7.84
CA ILE A 71 -2.56 -4.79 6.85
C ILE A 71 -2.74 -6.18 6.25
N PRO A 72 -3.96 -6.75 6.30
CA PRO A 72 -4.19 -8.06 5.74
C PRO A 72 -4.13 -8.04 4.20
N ALA A 73 -3.69 -9.16 3.62
CA ALA A 73 -3.83 -9.42 2.20
C ALA A 73 -5.28 -9.18 1.75
N GLY A 74 -5.46 -8.58 0.57
CA GLY A 74 -6.74 -8.20 -0.01
C GLY A 74 -7.18 -6.77 0.34
N ALA A 75 -6.71 -6.20 1.44
CA ALA A 75 -6.90 -4.77 1.71
C ALA A 75 -5.97 -3.94 0.84
N PHE A 76 -6.45 -2.80 0.34
CA PHE A 76 -5.64 -1.86 -0.46
C PHE A 76 -4.91 -2.52 -1.66
N GLY A 77 -5.45 -3.61 -2.20
CA GLY A 77 -4.82 -4.35 -3.29
C GLY A 77 -3.62 -5.21 -2.89
N TYR A 78 -3.29 -5.33 -1.60
CA TYR A 78 -2.18 -6.15 -1.13
C TYR A 78 -2.37 -7.63 -1.43
N VAL A 79 -1.31 -8.30 -1.90
CA VAL A 79 -1.36 -9.75 -2.21
C VAL A 79 -0.92 -10.60 -1.01
N ILE A 80 -0.10 -10.01 -0.14
CA ILE A 80 0.40 -10.55 1.13
C ILE A 80 -0.02 -9.63 2.28
N ASN A 81 0.13 -10.09 3.53
CA ASN A 81 0.03 -9.20 4.68
C ASN A 81 1.27 -8.29 4.74
N VAL A 82 1.06 -7.01 5.03
CA VAL A 82 2.12 -5.98 4.95
C VAL A 82 2.11 -5.05 6.16
N CYS A 83 3.27 -4.61 6.61
CA CYS A 83 3.36 -3.59 7.66
C CYS A 83 3.31 -2.20 7.04
N GLN A 84 2.17 -1.53 7.15
CA GLN A 84 2.04 -0.15 6.66
C GLN A 84 1.92 0.86 7.78
N THR A 85 2.30 2.10 7.48
CA THR A 85 2.16 3.23 8.40
C THR A 85 0.71 3.38 8.84
N ALA A 86 0.50 3.43 10.16
CA ALA A 86 -0.82 3.59 10.75
C ALA A 86 -0.71 4.64 11.86
N ARG A 87 -1.08 5.89 11.54
CA ARG A 87 -1.14 7.01 12.50
C ARG A 87 -2.34 6.88 13.45
N CYS A 88 -3.30 6.03 13.10
CA CYS A 88 -4.44 5.64 13.90
C CYS A 88 -4.82 4.19 13.57
N ARG A 89 -5.53 3.53 14.48
CA ARG A 89 -6.14 2.21 14.29
C ARG A 89 -7.65 2.26 14.45
N VAL A 90 -8.13 3.18 15.27
CA VAL A 90 -9.54 3.44 15.52
C VAL A 90 -9.80 4.94 15.58
N ASP A 91 -11.06 5.36 15.38
CA ASP A 91 -11.46 6.77 15.45
C ASP A 91 -11.05 7.44 16.78
N ALA A 92 -11.04 6.68 17.87
CA ALA A 92 -10.64 7.18 19.19
C ALA A 92 -9.17 7.63 19.25
N ASP A 93 -8.30 7.14 18.36
CA ASP A 93 -6.91 7.60 18.27
C ASP A 93 -6.83 9.01 17.68
N CYS A 94 -7.87 9.45 16.97
CA CYS A 94 -7.96 10.74 16.31
C CYS A 94 -8.49 11.85 17.22
N ALA A 95 -8.14 11.83 18.51
CA ALA A 95 -8.65 12.76 19.51
C ALA A 95 -8.09 14.19 19.43
N ALA A 96 -7.17 14.47 18.49
CA ALA A 96 -6.55 15.80 18.36
C ALA A 96 -7.55 16.92 18.01
N ARG A 97 -8.65 16.58 17.31
CA ARG A 97 -9.76 17.50 17.02
C ARG A 97 -11.11 16.75 17.13
N PRO A 98 -12.22 17.47 17.39
CA PRO A 98 -13.55 16.85 17.43
C PRO A 98 -13.94 16.20 16.10
N GLY A 99 -14.60 15.05 16.16
CA GLY A 99 -15.07 14.33 14.96
C GLY A 99 -13.95 13.71 14.14
N GLY A 100 -12.82 13.39 14.76
CA GLY A 100 -11.74 12.65 14.13
C GLY A 100 -12.16 11.23 13.72
N GLU A 101 -11.91 10.88 12.47
CA GLU A 101 -12.14 9.54 11.91
C GLU A 101 -10.81 8.94 11.47
N CYS A 102 -10.55 7.69 11.83
CA CYS A 102 -9.41 6.95 11.34
C CYS A 102 -9.74 6.34 9.98
N ARG A 103 -9.10 6.85 8.93
CA ARG A 103 -9.40 6.44 7.55
C ARG A 103 -8.22 5.78 6.88
N GLY A 104 -8.56 4.81 6.02
CA GLY A 104 -7.62 4.20 5.11
C GLY A 104 -7.30 5.15 3.96
N PHE A 105 -6.02 5.38 3.73
CA PHE A 105 -5.52 6.06 2.55
C PHE A 105 -4.83 5.04 1.67
N PHE A 106 -5.15 5.05 0.39
CA PHE A 106 -4.49 4.22 -0.58
C PHE A 106 -4.24 5.00 -1.85
N ASP A 107 -3.02 5.49 -1.94
CA ASP A 107 -2.45 5.95 -3.18
C ASP A 107 -1.25 5.08 -3.53
N ARG A 108 -1.22 4.62 -4.78
CA ARG A 108 -0.19 3.71 -5.28
C ARG A 108 1.21 4.32 -5.26
N CYS A 109 1.32 5.65 -5.25
CA CYS A 109 2.56 6.38 -5.43
C CYS A 109 2.96 7.24 -4.25
N TYR A 110 2.00 7.66 -3.41
CA TYR A 110 2.27 8.55 -2.31
C TYR A 110 2.23 7.85 -0.96
N THR A 111 1.11 7.22 -0.60
CA THR A 111 0.94 6.65 0.74
C THR A 111 -0.17 5.61 0.77
N ALA A 112 0.11 4.49 1.42
CA ALA A 112 -0.89 3.52 1.81
C ALA A 112 -0.83 3.32 3.34
N GLY A 113 -1.98 3.29 3.99
CA GLY A 113 -2.04 3.14 5.45
C GLY A 113 -3.28 3.75 6.08
N PHE A 114 -3.18 4.09 7.37
CA PHE A 114 -4.27 4.71 8.11
C PHE A 114 -3.84 6.06 8.69
N ALA A 115 -4.71 7.06 8.57
CA ALA A 115 -4.49 8.38 9.14
C ALA A 115 -5.80 9.04 9.59
N CYS A 116 -5.64 9.99 10.51
CA CYS A 116 -6.76 10.75 11.04
C CYS A 116 -7.23 11.80 10.04
N THR A 117 -8.54 11.86 9.86
CA THR A 117 -9.24 12.89 9.10
C THR A 117 -10.23 13.61 9.97
N TYR A 118 -10.50 14.86 9.63
CA TYR A 118 -11.34 15.76 10.42
C TYR A 118 -12.35 16.49 9.53
N ALA A 119 -13.36 17.11 10.11
CA ALA A 119 -14.47 17.73 9.36
C ALA A 119 -14.07 19.00 8.62
N ASP A 120 -13.07 19.69 9.16
CA ASP A 120 -12.46 20.90 8.63
C ASP A 120 -11.27 20.62 7.71
N ASP A 121 -10.92 19.34 7.51
CA ASP A 121 -9.84 18.99 6.60
C ASP A 121 -10.23 19.28 5.14
N PRO A 122 -9.28 19.73 4.30
CA PRO A 122 -9.50 19.97 2.88
C PRO A 122 -10.10 18.78 2.12
N CYS A 123 -9.82 17.56 2.54
CA CYS A 123 -10.33 16.33 1.92
C CYS A 123 -10.37 15.16 2.91
N ARG A 124 -11.24 14.19 2.68
CA ARG A 124 -11.28 12.91 3.42
C ARG A 124 -11.18 11.71 2.48
N VAL A 125 -11.38 11.95 1.18
CA VAL A 125 -11.17 11.04 0.05
C VAL A 125 -10.70 11.87 -1.16
N ASP A 126 -10.12 11.22 -2.17
CA ASP A 126 -9.65 11.91 -3.38
C ASP A 126 -10.76 12.69 -4.11
N ALA A 127 -11.99 12.18 -4.06
CA ALA A 127 -13.15 12.83 -4.66
C ALA A 127 -13.53 14.18 -4.02
N ASP A 128 -13.02 14.47 -2.82
CA ASP A 128 -13.22 15.78 -2.17
C ASP A 128 -12.27 16.84 -2.77
N CYS A 129 -11.19 16.42 -3.43
CA CYS A 129 -10.21 17.33 -3.98
C CYS A 129 -10.72 17.98 -5.28
N PRO A 130 -10.54 19.31 -5.44
CA PRO A 130 -10.90 19.98 -6.67
C PRO A 130 -10.00 19.52 -7.82
N PRO A 131 -10.43 19.70 -9.08
CA PRO A 131 -9.54 19.48 -10.22
C PRO A 131 -8.29 20.37 -10.09
N GLY A 132 -7.12 19.76 -10.25
CA GLY A 132 -5.84 20.44 -10.19
C GLY A 132 -5.55 21.24 -11.44
N ARG A 133 -4.47 22.03 -11.38
CA ARG A 133 -4.03 22.87 -12.51
C ARG A 133 -3.40 22.03 -13.62
N PHE A 134 -2.73 20.95 -13.24
CA PHE A 134 -1.98 20.08 -14.16
C PHE A 134 -2.48 18.62 -14.21
N GLY A 135 -3.50 18.28 -13.42
CA GLY A 135 -4.03 16.91 -13.34
C GLY A 135 -5.08 16.74 -12.24
N PRO A 136 -5.56 15.50 -12.01
CA PRO A 136 -6.35 15.20 -10.83
C PRO A 136 -5.56 15.49 -9.55
N GLN A 137 -6.27 15.80 -8.46
CA GLN A 137 -5.68 15.90 -7.14
C GLN A 137 -6.03 14.68 -6.32
N VAL A 138 -5.12 14.29 -5.43
CA VAL A 138 -5.27 13.18 -4.49
C VAL A 138 -5.25 13.70 -3.06
N CYS A 139 -5.99 13.03 -2.19
CA CYS A 139 -6.09 13.38 -0.79
C CYS A 139 -5.00 12.66 0.00
N VAL A 140 -4.01 13.41 0.51
CA VAL A 140 -2.83 12.84 1.15
C VAL A 140 -2.80 13.16 2.64
N PRO A 141 -2.54 12.16 3.51
CA PRO A 141 -2.51 12.37 4.95
C PRO A 141 -1.22 13.05 5.41
N GLN A 142 -1.36 14.13 6.19
CA GLN A 142 -0.30 14.87 6.86
C GLN A 142 -0.33 14.62 8.37
N ALA A 143 0.66 15.13 9.11
CA ALA A 143 0.74 14.93 10.56
C ALA A 143 -0.51 15.45 11.30
N ASN A 144 -1.17 16.49 10.76
CA ASN A 144 -2.29 17.18 11.41
C ASN A 144 -3.53 17.29 10.49
N GLY A 145 -3.93 16.19 9.85
CA GLY A 145 -5.07 16.16 8.92
C GLY A 145 -4.64 15.78 7.51
N THR A 146 -5.34 16.27 6.51
CA THR A 146 -5.09 15.93 5.09
C THR A 146 -4.93 17.17 4.23
N VAL A 147 -4.37 17.00 3.05
CA VAL A 147 -4.28 18.05 2.03
C VAL A 147 -4.53 17.45 0.66
N CYS A 148 -5.07 18.25 -0.26
CA CYS A 148 -5.09 17.89 -1.67
C CYS A 148 -3.77 18.28 -2.32
N ILE A 149 -3.12 17.32 -2.98
CA ILE A 149 -1.92 17.56 -3.80
C ILE A 149 -2.20 17.14 -5.23
N GLU A 150 -1.49 17.74 -6.18
CA GLU A 150 -1.57 17.28 -7.57
C GLU A 150 -0.92 15.90 -7.69
N ASP A 151 -1.65 14.97 -8.32
CA ASP A 151 -1.15 13.65 -8.69
C ASP A 151 -0.26 13.80 -9.92
N LEU A 152 0.97 14.23 -9.66
CA LEU A 152 1.99 14.37 -10.68
C LEU A 152 2.78 13.06 -10.76
N PRO A 153 2.90 12.43 -11.94
CA PRO A 153 3.77 11.28 -12.10
C PRO A 153 5.19 11.66 -11.66
N ALA A 154 5.90 10.72 -11.01
CA ALA A 154 7.27 10.96 -10.59
C ALA A 154 8.12 11.39 -11.81
N PRO A 155 9.00 12.40 -11.67
CA PRO A 155 9.83 12.89 -12.78
C PRO A 155 10.76 11.83 -13.36
#